data_AF-A0A8S1ESY8-F1
#
_entry.id   AF-A0A8S1ESY8-F1
#
_cell.length_a   1.000
_cell.length_b   1.000
_cell.length_c   1.000
_cell.angle_alpha   90.00
_cell.angle_beta   90.00
_cell.angle_gamma   90.00
#
_symmetry.space_group_name_H-M   'P 1'
#
loop_
_entity.id
_entity.type
_entity.pdbx_description
1 polymer ?
#
loop_
_entity_poly.entity_id
_entity_poly.type
_entity_poly.pdbx_seq_one_letter_code
_entity_poly.pdbx_strand_id
1 'polypeptide(L)'
;MGETDKIINWKIRNVSQLIPRESSSPIKIIGDHLWRLTACTGNVEKSDDEKCLATHAHCFSFSKDDAWFCDAEIEYRILFQCLSKRTAVPKSHTFTHRYDAHHSNFGFPNIIRWSELMNPDNGYVLNDSIIIQAKIRYLDDYFVIPMIGTELVEQTIQWRLPNISQLSTTYRELPMQYICNNDNIPWFVKANSECSDRTDHENYLTTFVIVNEDSASDSWSCQVYFEIRLLFQKLISDDDAPIMHSREAKLSASCTHTGIVKFIEMSELLDPKNGYILNDSVILKIHLILLKTNGF
;
A
#
# COMPACT_ATOMS: atom_id res chain seq x y z
N MET A 1 17.43 -16.17 -7.93
CA MET A 1 16.34 -15.17 -7.96
C MET A 1 16.36 -14.51 -9.31
N GLY A 2 15.27 -14.57 -10.08
CA GLY A 2 15.24 -14.09 -11.47
C GLY A 2 15.30 -12.57 -11.54
N GLU A 3 15.69 -12.02 -12.70
CA GLU A 3 15.73 -10.57 -12.94
C GLU A 3 14.35 -9.90 -12.75
N THR A 4 13.27 -10.66 -13.00
CA THR A 4 11.87 -10.23 -12.80
C THR A 4 11.46 -10.08 -11.34
N ASP A 5 12.10 -10.79 -10.43
CA ASP A 5 11.76 -10.75 -9.00
C ASP A 5 12.13 -9.39 -8.39
N LYS A 6 13.06 -8.67 -9.02
CA LYS A 6 13.56 -7.36 -8.57
C LYS A 6 12.84 -6.15 -9.21
N ILE A 7 11.68 -6.38 -9.82
CA ILE A 7 10.90 -5.33 -10.50
C ILE A 7 9.57 -5.12 -9.80
N ILE A 8 9.23 -3.88 -9.45
CA ILE A 8 7.88 -3.49 -9.05
C ILE A 8 7.21 -2.82 -10.24
N ASN A 9 6.09 -3.37 -10.70
CA ASN A 9 5.20 -2.72 -11.66
C ASN A 9 3.93 -2.30 -10.92
N TRP A 10 3.67 -1.00 -10.88
CA TRP A 10 2.54 -0.44 -10.15
C TRP A 10 1.65 0.37 -11.09
N LYS A 11 0.42 -0.10 -11.28
CA LYS A 11 -0.62 0.62 -12.01
C LYS A 11 -1.37 1.54 -11.06
N ILE A 12 -1.30 2.84 -11.33
CA ILE A 12 -2.08 3.87 -10.62
C ILE A 12 -3.31 4.17 -11.47
N ARG A 13 -4.51 3.99 -10.92
CA ARG A 13 -5.79 4.33 -11.57
C ARG A 13 -6.30 5.68 -11.10
N ASN A 14 -7.26 6.23 -11.83
CA ASN A 14 -7.83 7.55 -11.60
C ASN A 14 -6.74 8.62 -11.45
N VAL A 15 -5.71 8.55 -12.29
CA VAL A 15 -4.50 9.39 -12.16
C VAL A 15 -4.85 10.87 -12.27
N SER A 16 -5.89 11.24 -13.02
CA SER A 16 -6.43 12.60 -13.07
C SER A 16 -6.84 13.15 -11.70
N GLN A 17 -7.20 12.28 -10.75
CA GLN A 17 -7.60 12.59 -9.38
C GLN A 17 -6.50 12.35 -8.35
N LEU A 18 -5.26 12.08 -8.79
CA LEU A 18 -4.14 11.92 -7.87
C LEU A 18 -3.96 13.23 -7.09
N ILE A 19 -4.05 13.12 -5.76
CA ILE A 19 -3.93 14.27 -4.85
C ILE A 19 -2.49 14.43 -4.36
N PRO A 20 -2.15 15.56 -3.70
CA PRO A 20 -0.85 15.75 -3.06
C PRO A 20 -0.56 14.80 -1.89
N ARG A 21 -1.51 13.94 -1.51
CA ARG A 21 -1.29 12.86 -0.55
C ARG A 21 -0.75 11.62 -1.28
N GLU A 22 0.22 10.97 -0.68
CA GLU A 22 0.90 9.81 -1.27
C GLU A 22 -0.06 8.63 -1.50
N SER A 23 -0.15 8.18 -2.76
CA SER A 23 -0.60 6.83 -3.10
C SER A 23 0.59 5.87 -2.97
N SER A 24 0.33 4.59 -2.68
CA SER A 24 1.38 3.58 -2.51
C SER A 24 1.10 2.32 -3.33
N SER A 25 2.15 1.70 -3.86
CA SER A 25 2.09 0.33 -4.37
C SER A 25 1.89 -0.67 -3.23
N PRO A 26 1.45 -1.90 -3.52
CA PRO A 26 1.64 -3.01 -2.59
C PRO A 26 3.12 -3.16 -2.21
N ILE A 27 3.39 -3.69 -1.03
CA ILE A 27 4.74 -4.13 -0.66
C ILE A 27 5.16 -5.32 -1.53
N LYS A 28 6.41 -5.31 -1.98
CA LYS A 28 7.07 -6.43 -2.63
C LYS A 28 8.35 -6.78 -1.87
N ILE A 29 8.53 -8.05 -1.58
CA ILE A 29 9.79 -8.56 -1.01
C ILE A 29 10.80 -8.72 -2.14
N ILE A 30 11.96 -8.08 -2.00
CA ILE A 30 13.08 -8.21 -2.94
C ILE A 30 14.33 -8.39 -2.10
N GLY A 31 15.04 -9.51 -2.27
CA GLY A 31 16.05 -9.93 -1.30
C GLY A 31 15.46 -10.04 0.09
N ASP A 32 16.16 -9.47 1.08
CA ASP A 32 15.76 -9.47 2.49
C ASP A 32 15.10 -8.14 2.91
N HIS A 33 14.54 -7.39 1.97
CA HIS A 33 13.90 -6.11 2.24
C HIS A 33 12.50 -6.02 1.63
N LEU A 34 11.66 -5.23 2.28
CA LEU A 34 10.32 -4.89 1.83
C LEU A 34 10.39 -3.57 1.06
N TRP A 35 9.91 -3.59 -0.18
CA TRP A 35 9.93 -2.44 -1.05
C TRP A 35 8.53 -2.01 -1.41
N ARG A 36 8.29 -0.70 -1.46
CA ARG A 36 7.09 -0.13 -2.09
C ARG A 36 7.44 1.16 -2.81
N LEU A 37 6.60 1.51 -3.79
CA LEU A 37 6.66 2.79 -4.48
C LEU A 37 5.56 3.69 -3.93
N THR A 38 5.83 4.98 -3.89
CA THR A 38 4.82 6.01 -3.61
C THR A 38 4.77 7.00 -4.74
N ALA A 39 3.60 7.58 -4.98
CA ALA A 39 3.41 8.64 -5.95
C ALA A 39 2.34 9.63 -5.50
N CYS A 40 2.56 10.91 -5.77
CA CYS A 40 1.61 11.99 -5.54
C CYS A 40 1.84 13.12 -6.55
N THR A 41 0.93 14.09 -6.57
CA THR A 41 1.18 15.35 -7.27
C THR A 41 2.01 16.29 -6.39
N GLY A 42 3.14 16.78 -6.90
CA GLY A 42 3.93 17.87 -6.30
C GLY A 42 3.98 19.10 -7.22
N ASN A 43 4.49 20.24 -6.73
CA ASN A 43 4.80 21.39 -7.57
C ASN A 43 6.31 21.40 -7.88
N VAL A 44 6.70 21.89 -9.06
CA VAL A 44 8.12 22.05 -9.45
C VAL A 44 8.84 22.96 -8.46
N GLU A 45 8.22 24.10 -8.15
CA GLU A 45 8.68 25.10 -7.20
C GLU A 45 7.49 25.66 -6.42
N LYS A 46 7.74 26.30 -5.27
CA LYS A 46 6.65 26.93 -4.47
C LYS A 46 5.91 28.05 -5.20
N SER A 47 6.52 28.61 -6.25
CA SER A 47 5.99 29.70 -7.08
C SER A 47 5.49 29.26 -8.46
N ASP A 48 5.62 27.97 -8.78
CA ASP A 48 5.14 27.41 -10.05
C ASP A 48 3.76 26.78 -9.85
N ASP A 49 2.84 27.10 -10.76
CA ASP A 49 1.50 26.51 -10.82
C ASP A 49 1.51 25.15 -11.54
N GLU A 50 2.61 24.79 -12.20
CA GLU A 50 2.74 23.49 -12.87
C GLU A 50 2.92 22.35 -11.85
N LYS A 51 1.94 21.44 -11.85
CA LYS A 51 2.01 20.17 -11.12
C LYS A 51 2.99 19.22 -11.81
N CYS A 52 3.60 18.35 -11.02
CA CYS A 52 4.43 17.23 -11.46
C CYS A 52 4.06 15.96 -10.72
N LEU A 53 4.42 14.82 -11.31
CA LEU A 53 4.40 13.55 -10.59
C LEU A 53 5.66 13.46 -9.73
N ALA A 54 5.47 13.27 -8.42
CA ALA A 54 6.53 12.93 -7.49
C ALA A 54 6.49 11.41 -7.23
N THR A 55 7.65 10.77 -7.10
CA THR A 55 7.75 9.33 -6.85
C THR A 55 8.89 9.01 -5.89
N HIS A 56 8.64 8.15 -4.89
CA HIS A 56 9.68 7.68 -3.97
C HIS A 56 9.65 6.17 -3.80
N ALA A 57 10.84 5.56 -3.79
CA ALA A 57 11.03 4.17 -3.39
C ALA A 57 11.20 4.16 -1.88
N HIS A 58 10.48 3.28 -1.21
CA HIS A 58 10.62 3.04 0.22
C HIS A 58 11.18 1.63 0.39
N CYS A 59 12.15 1.50 1.29
CA CYS A 59 12.76 0.24 1.66
C CYS A 59 12.63 0.08 3.18
N PHE A 60 12.23 -1.11 3.61
CA PHE A 60 12.13 -1.45 5.02
C PHE A 60 12.86 -2.78 5.28
N SER A 61 13.39 -2.92 6.48
CA SER A 61 13.99 -4.19 6.93
C SER A 61 13.02 -4.98 7.79
N PHE A 62 13.23 -6.30 7.81
CA PHE A 62 12.64 -7.22 8.77
C PHE A 62 13.30 -7.13 10.17
N SER A 63 14.41 -6.41 10.28
CA SER A 63 15.16 -6.26 11.52
C SER A 63 14.34 -5.56 12.59
N LYS A 64 14.35 -6.15 13.79
CA LYS A 64 13.86 -5.49 15.00
C LYS A 64 14.75 -4.32 15.43
N ASP A 65 15.96 -4.21 14.92
CA ASP A 65 16.91 -3.15 15.27
C ASP A 65 17.13 -2.17 14.10
N ASP A 66 17.43 -0.91 14.45
CA ASP A 66 17.66 0.19 13.49
C ASP A 66 19.03 0.10 12.78
N ALA A 67 19.80 -0.96 13.01
CA ALA A 67 21.14 -1.17 12.47
C ALA A 67 21.17 -1.71 11.02
N TRP A 68 20.01 -1.81 10.37
CA TRP A 68 19.93 -2.29 8.99
C TRP A 68 20.31 -1.18 8.00
N PHE A 69 20.89 -1.57 6.87
CA PHE A 69 21.03 -0.69 5.72
C PHE A 69 20.95 -1.50 4.41
N CYS A 70 20.63 -0.80 3.33
CA CYS A 70 20.50 -1.36 1.99
C CYS A 70 21.04 -0.36 0.98
N ASP A 71 22.20 -0.66 0.39
CA ASP A 71 22.72 0.08 -0.76
C ASP A 71 22.09 -0.47 -2.04
N ALA A 72 21.28 0.34 -2.72
CA ALA A 72 20.55 -0.06 -3.91
C ALA A 72 20.57 1.00 -5.01
N GLU A 73 20.63 0.54 -6.25
CA GLU A 73 20.31 1.29 -7.44
C GLU A 73 18.85 1.04 -7.84
N ILE A 74 18.11 2.11 -8.10
CA ILE A 74 16.72 2.06 -8.52
C ILE A 74 16.61 2.78 -9.86
N GLU A 75 16.08 2.08 -10.86
CA GLU A 75 15.65 2.66 -12.12
C GLU A 75 14.12 2.79 -12.13
N TYR A 76 13.64 4.03 -12.01
CA TYR A 76 12.23 4.36 -12.24
C TYR A 76 11.93 4.56 -13.71
N ARG A 77 10.80 4.05 -14.17
CA ARG A 77 10.26 4.28 -15.52
C ARG A 77 8.77 4.54 -15.45
N ILE A 78 8.29 5.53 -16.18
CA ILE A 78 6.85 5.68 -16.47
C ILE A 78 6.60 5.01 -17.80
N LEU A 79 5.95 3.84 -17.80
CA LEU A 79 5.82 3.04 -19.01
C LEU A 79 4.81 3.65 -19.97
N PHE A 80 5.11 3.58 -21.27
CA PHE A 80 4.11 3.82 -22.31
C PHE A 80 3.05 2.72 -22.27
N GLN A 81 1.79 3.12 -22.45
CA GLN A 81 0.65 2.20 -22.53
C GLN A 81 0.04 2.14 -23.93
N CYS A 82 0.55 2.92 -24.88
CA CYS A 82 0.09 2.89 -26.27
C CYS A 82 0.98 2.01 -27.17
N LEU A 83 0.37 1.37 -28.16
CA LEU A 83 1.06 0.46 -29.09
C LEU A 83 2.11 1.18 -29.94
N SER A 84 1.87 2.44 -30.30
CA SER A 84 2.74 3.24 -31.17
C SER A 84 4.09 3.56 -30.54
N LYS A 85 4.25 3.41 -29.23
CA LYS A 85 5.48 3.70 -28.48
C LYS A 85 6.18 2.44 -27.96
N ARG A 86 5.81 1.24 -28.42
CA ARG A 86 6.39 -0.04 -27.95
C ARG A 86 7.91 -0.15 -28.06
N THR A 87 8.53 0.52 -29.03
CA THR A 87 9.99 0.54 -29.24
C THR A 87 10.66 1.80 -28.68
N ALA A 88 9.89 2.76 -28.18
CA ALA A 88 10.42 3.98 -27.60
C ALA A 88 10.91 3.73 -26.17
N VAL A 89 11.91 4.50 -25.73
CA VAL A 89 12.40 4.45 -24.36
C VAL A 89 11.49 5.32 -23.49
N PRO A 90 10.83 4.77 -22.46
CA PRO A 90 10.02 5.56 -21.55
C PRO A 90 10.88 6.55 -20.76
N LYS A 91 10.28 7.64 -20.29
CA LYS A 91 10.94 8.55 -19.35
C LYS A 91 11.37 7.79 -18.10
N SER A 92 12.65 7.89 -17.78
CA SER A 92 13.27 7.12 -16.71
C SER A 92 14.29 7.94 -15.93
N HIS A 93 14.44 7.62 -14.65
CA HIS A 93 15.49 8.16 -13.80
C HIS A 93 16.13 7.02 -13.01
N THR A 94 17.45 6.99 -12.98
CA THR A 94 18.23 6.02 -12.21
C THR A 94 18.97 6.75 -11.10
N PHE A 95 18.96 6.18 -9.91
CA PHE A 95 19.73 6.69 -8.78
C PHE A 95 20.22 5.56 -7.89
N THR A 96 21.22 5.86 -7.09
CA THR A 96 21.74 5.01 -6.02
C THR A 96 21.42 5.65 -4.68
N HIS A 97 20.98 4.86 -3.71
CA HIS A 97 20.71 5.33 -2.37
C HIS A 97 21.03 4.27 -1.33
N ARG A 98 21.51 4.72 -0.16
CA ARG A 98 21.61 3.91 1.05
C ARG A 98 20.35 4.09 1.86
N TYR A 99 19.50 3.07 1.87
CA TYR A 99 18.33 3.03 2.74
C TYR A 99 18.73 2.55 4.11
N ASP A 100 18.22 3.19 5.16
CA ASP A 100 18.39 2.78 6.55
C ASP A 100 17.18 3.20 7.39
N ALA A 101 17.22 2.96 8.70
CA ALA A 101 16.12 3.30 9.60
C ALA A 101 15.76 4.80 9.65
N HIS A 102 16.68 5.69 9.26
CA HIS A 102 16.50 7.14 9.23
C HIS A 102 16.23 7.69 7.82
N HIS A 103 16.66 6.98 6.79
CA HIS A 103 16.54 7.32 5.38
C HIS A 103 15.86 6.18 4.62
N SER A 104 14.64 5.81 5.04
CA SER A 104 13.92 4.66 4.50
C SER A 104 13.24 4.92 3.16
N ASN A 105 13.34 6.14 2.62
CA ASN A 105 12.84 6.46 1.29
C ASN A 105 13.73 7.45 0.54
N PHE A 106 13.69 7.35 -0.80
CA PHE A 106 14.35 8.29 -1.69
C PHE A 106 13.62 8.34 -3.03
N GLY A 107 13.64 9.49 -3.69
CA GLY A 107 12.90 9.68 -4.92
C GLY A 107 13.08 11.05 -5.54
N PHE A 108 12.16 11.38 -6.44
CA PHE A 108 12.16 12.62 -7.18
C PHE A 108 10.85 13.38 -6.93
N PRO A 109 10.90 14.65 -6.53
CA PRO A 109 9.71 15.48 -6.40
C PRO A 109 9.10 15.85 -7.77
N ASN A 110 9.86 15.70 -8.85
CA ASN A 110 9.44 16.04 -10.21
C ASN A 110 10.08 15.07 -11.21
N ILE A 111 9.45 13.91 -11.43
CA ILE A 111 9.91 12.95 -12.44
C ILE A 111 9.39 13.29 -13.85
N ILE A 112 8.20 13.88 -13.93
CA ILE A 112 7.54 14.33 -15.16
C ILE A 112 6.55 15.45 -14.83
N ARG A 113 6.44 16.43 -15.74
CA ARG A 113 5.39 17.47 -15.68
C ARG A 113 4.02 16.86 -15.87
N TRP A 114 3.02 17.39 -15.17
CA TRP A 114 1.65 16.90 -15.28
C TRP A 114 1.08 17.14 -16.69
N SER A 115 1.39 18.28 -17.30
CA SER A 115 1.03 18.61 -18.68
C SER A 115 1.58 17.59 -19.69
N GLU A 116 2.83 17.14 -19.49
CA GLU A 116 3.48 16.11 -20.29
C GLU A 116 2.89 14.72 -20.02
N LEU A 117 2.67 14.37 -18.75
CA LEU A 117 2.11 13.08 -18.35
C LEU A 117 0.71 12.87 -18.91
N MET A 118 -0.16 13.87 -18.76
CA MET A 118 -1.58 13.80 -19.10
C MET A 118 -1.87 14.04 -20.59
N ASN A 119 -0.88 14.44 -21.39
CA ASN A 119 -1.05 14.60 -22.83
C ASN A 119 -1.29 13.23 -23.49
N PRO A 120 -2.46 13.00 -24.14
CA PRO A 120 -2.77 11.72 -24.79
C PRO A 120 -1.76 11.30 -25.86
N ASP A 121 -1.12 12.25 -26.54
CA ASP A 121 -0.14 11.98 -27.61
C ASP A 121 1.18 11.42 -27.07
N ASN A 122 1.48 11.66 -25.79
CA ASN A 122 2.69 11.16 -25.15
C ASN A 122 2.57 9.68 -24.77
N GLY A 123 1.34 9.14 -24.67
CA GLY A 123 1.11 7.70 -24.57
C GLY A 123 1.38 7.07 -23.20
N TYR A 124 1.58 7.87 -22.15
CA TYR A 124 1.75 7.38 -20.78
C TYR A 124 0.44 6.99 -20.11
N VAL A 125 -0.64 7.72 -20.39
CA VAL A 125 -1.96 7.52 -19.77
C VAL A 125 -2.85 6.68 -20.68
N LEU A 126 -3.48 5.65 -20.12
CA LEU A 126 -4.52 4.85 -20.77
C LEU A 126 -5.64 4.61 -19.76
N ASN A 127 -6.89 4.85 -20.13
CA ASN A 127 -8.06 4.68 -19.25
C ASN A 127 -7.87 5.37 -17.88
N ASP A 128 -7.42 6.62 -17.89
CA ASP A 128 -7.09 7.40 -16.70
C ASP A 128 -6.15 6.68 -15.71
N SER A 129 -5.20 5.90 -16.24
CA SER A 129 -4.24 5.16 -15.44
C SER A 129 -2.82 5.30 -16.00
N ILE A 130 -1.82 5.16 -15.13
CA ILE A 130 -0.39 5.10 -15.48
C ILE A 130 0.25 3.84 -14.91
N ILE A 131 1.39 3.42 -15.47
CA ILE A 131 2.21 2.34 -14.91
C ILE A 131 3.58 2.87 -14.56
N ILE A 132 3.93 2.83 -13.28
CA ILE A 132 5.26 3.11 -12.77
C ILE A 132 5.98 1.78 -12.59
N GLN A 133 7.17 1.65 -13.17
CA GLN A 133 8.08 0.55 -12.96
C GLN A 133 9.28 1.02 -12.14
N ALA A 134 9.67 0.24 -11.14
CA ALA A 134 10.96 0.38 -10.48
C ALA A 134 11.74 -0.93 -10.60
N LYS A 135 12.93 -0.87 -11.18
CA LYS A 135 13.88 -1.99 -11.16
C LYS A 135 14.90 -1.73 -10.06
N ILE A 136 15.06 -2.69 -9.16
CA ILE A 136 15.89 -2.55 -7.96
C ILE A 136 17.11 -3.47 -8.09
N ARG A 137 18.31 -2.92 -7.88
CA ARG A 137 19.56 -3.67 -7.92
C ARG A 137 20.38 -3.33 -6.68
N TYR A 138 20.64 -4.32 -5.84
CA TYR A 138 21.59 -4.17 -4.74
C TYR A 138 22.99 -3.85 -5.28
N LEU A 139 23.66 -2.89 -4.64
CA LEU A 139 24.98 -2.40 -5.06
C LEU A 139 26.13 -3.18 -4.42
N ASP A 140 25.92 -3.73 -3.24
CA ASP A 140 26.90 -4.58 -2.56
C ASP A 140 26.59 -6.06 -2.80
N ASP A 141 27.51 -6.77 -3.44
CA ASP A 141 27.48 -8.23 -3.64
C ASP A 141 28.06 -9.01 -2.43
N TYR A 142 28.39 -8.35 -1.31
CA TYR A 142 28.97 -9.00 -0.13
C TYR A 142 28.02 -8.98 1.06
N PHE A 143 27.70 -10.19 1.53
CA PHE A 143 26.99 -10.49 2.76
C PHE A 143 25.79 -9.57 3.01
N VAL A 144 24.68 -9.90 2.34
CA VAL A 144 23.48 -10.14 3.14
C VAL A 144 23.97 -11.03 4.27
N ILE A 145 24.27 -10.48 5.46
CA ILE A 145 24.27 -11.32 6.65
C ILE A 145 22.86 -11.87 6.56
N PRO A 146 22.67 -13.17 6.19
CA PRO A 146 21.33 -13.71 6.24
C PRO A 146 20.93 -13.39 7.66
N MET A 147 19.84 -12.66 7.86
CA MET A 147 19.31 -12.56 9.21
C MET A 147 18.91 -13.98 9.60
N ILE A 148 19.88 -14.73 10.11
CA ILE A 148 19.68 -16.05 10.69
C ILE A 148 18.86 -15.74 11.94
N GLY A 149 17.53 -15.80 11.81
CA GLY A 149 16.63 -15.78 12.96
C GLY A 149 15.37 -14.93 12.87
N THR A 150 15.14 -14.12 11.83
CA THR A 150 13.86 -13.41 11.68
C THR A 150 13.07 -13.99 10.52
N GLU A 151 12.25 -14.99 10.82
CA GLU A 151 11.22 -15.45 9.89
C GLU A 151 10.23 -14.31 9.62
N LEU A 152 9.93 -14.06 8.34
CA LEU A 152 8.88 -13.14 7.96
C LEU A 152 7.55 -13.65 8.50
N VAL A 153 6.97 -12.92 9.45
CA VAL A 153 5.63 -13.22 9.95
C VAL A 153 4.62 -12.42 9.13
N GLU A 154 4.08 -13.04 8.09
CA GLU A 154 2.98 -12.49 7.31
C GLU A 154 1.71 -13.33 7.41
N GLN A 155 0.56 -12.68 7.33
CA GLN A 155 -0.72 -13.36 7.25
C GLN A 155 -1.65 -12.62 6.30
N THR A 156 -2.38 -13.39 5.49
CA THR A 156 -3.46 -12.88 4.66
C THR A 156 -4.78 -13.43 5.17
N ILE A 157 -5.69 -12.53 5.51
CA ILE A 157 -7.02 -12.83 6.00
C ILE A 157 -8.02 -12.39 4.93
N GLN A 158 -9.00 -13.23 4.61
CA GLN A 158 -10.09 -12.88 3.69
C GLN A 158 -11.43 -12.94 4.42
N TRP A 159 -12.14 -11.82 4.42
CA TRP A 159 -13.43 -11.67 5.06
C TRP A 159 -14.50 -11.38 4.02
N ARG A 160 -15.44 -12.33 3.86
CA ARG A 160 -16.72 -12.03 3.20
C ARG A 160 -17.64 -11.37 4.22
N LEU A 161 -17.92 -10.08 4.03
CA LEU A 161 -18.81 -9.31 4.88
C LEU A 161 -20.21 -9.28 4.24
N PRO A 162 -21.19 -10.06 4.75
CA PRO A 162 -22.54 -10.12 4.21
C PRO A 162 -23.39 -8.93 4.66
N ASN A 163 -24.59 -8.78 4.08
CA ASN A 163 -25.57 -7.73 4.41
C ASN A 163 -24.94 -6.33 4.48
N ILE A 164 -24.11 -5.97 3.50
CA ILE A 164 -23.31 -4.73 3.53
C ILE A 164 -24.21 -3.49 3.49
N SER A 165 -25.37 -3.56 2.81
CA SER A 165 -26.39 -2.51 2.77
C SER A 165 -26.95 -2.14 4.15
N GLN A 166 -26.84 -3.05 5.12
CA GLN A 166 -27.31 -2.88 6.50
C GLN A 166 -26.18 -2.54 7.48
N LEU A 167 -24.96 -2.29 7.00
CA LEU A 167 -23.85 -1.90 7.86
C LEU A 167 -24.18 -0.57 8.55
N SER A 168 -24.15 -0.58 9.89
CA SER A 168 -24.41 0.59 10.73
C SER A 168 -23.13 1.05 11.43
N THR A 169 -23.24 2.02 12.33
CA THR A 169 -22.13 2.50 13.16
C THR A 169 -21.61 1.46 14.15
N THR A 170 -22.39 0.40 14.41
CA THR A 170 -21.97 -0.74 15.23
C THR A 170 -20.98 -1.61 14.46
N TYR A 171 -19.83 -1.89 15.08
CA TYR A 171 -18.81 -2.75 14.50
C TYR A 171 -19.32 -4.17 14.28
N ARG A 172 -19.06 -4.68 13.08
CA ARG A 172 -19.00 -6.11 12.79
C ARG A 172 -17.56 -6.56 12.86
N GLU A 173 -17.35 -7.76 13.38
CA GLU A 173 -16.02 -8.29 13.65
C GLU A 173 -15.85 -9.64 12.94
N LEU A 174 -14.68 -9.85 12.34
CA LEU A 174 -14.22 -11.15 11.90
C LEU A 174 -13.74 -11.97 13.12
N PRO A 175 -14.00 -13.28 13.19
CA PRO A 175 -13.42 -14.14 14.22
C PRO A 175 -11.91 -13.88 14.43
N MET A 176 -11.49 -13.85 15.70
CA MET A 176 -10.11 -13.62 16.11
C MET A 176 -9.13 -14.48 15.31
N GLN A 177 -8.07 -13.85 14.83
CA GLN A 177 -6.96 -14.48 14.12
C GLN A 177 -5.71 -14.40 15.00
N TYR A 178 -4.82 -15.38 14.89
CA TYR A 178 -3.54 -15.35 15.59
C TYR A 178 -2.40 -15.16 14.58
N ILE A 179 -1.54 -14.17 14.85
CA ILE A 179 -0.34 -13.87 14.06
C ILE A 179 0.84 -13.90 15.01
N CYS A 180 2.00 -14.31 14.51
CA CYS A 180 3.18 -14.62 15.31
C CYS A 180 2.94 -15.90 16.14
N ASN A 181 2.85 -17.05 15.44
CA ASN A 181 2.43 -18.35 15.99
C ASN A 181 3.15 -18.82 17.28
N ASN A 182 4.32 -18.27 17.59
CA ASN A 182 5.05 -18.57 18.83
C ASN A 182 4.61 -17.68 20.02
N ASP A 183 4.21 -16.42 19.75
CA ASP A 183 3.76 -15.45 20.75
C ASP A 183 2.21 -15.38 20.84
N ASN A 184 1.51 -16.05 19.93
CA ASN A 184 0.04 -16.18 19.87
C ASN A 184 -0.71 -14.84 20.01
N ILE A 185 -0.22 -13.80 19.32
CA ILE A 185 -0.77 -12.45 19.40
C ILE A 185 -2.15 -12.45 18.73
N PRO A 186 -3.23 -12.05 19.44
CA PRO A 186 -4.58 -12.03 18.86
C PRO A 186 -4.80 -10.77 18.03
N TRP A 187 -5.41 -10.95 16.86
CA TRP A 187 -5.75 -9.90 15.91
C TRP A 187 -7.23 -9.98 15.55
N PHE A 188 -7.85 -8.82 15.40
CA PHE A 188 -9.24 -8.67 14.99
C PHE A 188 -9.32 -7.75 13.79
N VAL A 189 -10.31 -7.99 12.93
CA VAL A 189 -10.70 -7.06 11.88
C VAL A 189 -12.12 -6.61 12.16
N LYS A 190 -12.31 -5.32 12.37
CA LYS A 190 -13.63 -4.70 12.58
C LYS A 190 -13.99 -3.83 11.38
N ALA A 191 -15.26 -3.84 10.98
CA ALA A 191 -15.80 -2.90 10.00
C ALA A 191 -17.15 -2.34 10.44
N ASN A 192 -17.38 -1.07 10.14
CA ASN A 192 -18.62 -0.36 10.40
C ASN A 192 -18.86 0.70 9.31
N SER A 193 -20.04 1.30 9.33
CA SER A 193 -20.35 2.51 8.59
C SER A 193 -20.01 3.71 9.47
N GLU A 194 -19.28 4.68 8.94
CA GLU A 194 -18.93 5.93 9.62
C GLU A 194 -19.55 7.10 8.88
N CYS A 195 -20.22 7.98 9.63
CA CYS A 195 -20.96 9.12 9.09
C CYS A 195 -21.01 10.22 10.16
N SER A 196 -19.86 10.80 10.47
CA SER A 196 -19.68 11.83 11.51
C SER A 196 -18.91 13.04 10.96
N ASP A 197 -18.62 14.03 11.80
CA ASP A 197 -17.75 15.15 11.46
C ASP A 197 -16.40 14.70 10.87
N ARG A 198 -15.88 13.55 11.33
CA ARG A 198 -14.63 12.96 10.82
C ARG A 198 -14.71 12.58 9.34
N THR A 199 -15.91 12.32 8.84
CA THR A 199 -16.18 12.00 7.44
C THR A 199 -16.87 13.12 6.69
N ASP A 200 -16.95 14.33 7.24
CA ASP A 200 -17.74 15.43 6.68
C ASP A 200 -19.22 15.06 6.50
N HIS A 201 -19.74 14.16 7.35
CA HIS A 201 -21.09 13.57 7.26
C HIS A 201 -21.37 12.76 5.99
N GLU A 202 -20.33 12.41 5.23
CA GLU A 202 -20.44 11.42 4.16
C GLU A 202 -20.32 10.02 4.75
N ASN A 203 -21.08 9.07 4.20
CA ASN A 203 -21.16 7.72 4.73
C ASN A 203 -20.10 6.82 4.09
N TYR A 204 -19.14 6.35 4.88
CA TYR A 204 -18.05 5.47 4.41
C TYR A 204 -18.11 4.10 5.06
N LEU A 205 -17.74 3.08 4.28
CA LEU A 205 -17.21 1.85 4.86
C LEU A 205 -15.90 2.21 5.58
N THR A 206 -15.82 1.84 6.85
CA THR A 206 -14.62 1.97 7.67
C THR A 206 -14.12 0.56 8.04
N THR A 207 -12.81 0.36 8.08
CA THR A 207 -12.21 -0.93 8.47
C THR A 207 -10.98 -0.73 9.33
N PHE A 208 -10.91 -1.44 10.46
CA PHE A 208 -9.82 -1.41 11.42
C PHE A 208 -9.23 -2.80 11.60
N VAL A 209 -7.91 -2.82 11.77
CA VAL A 209 -7.15 -3.93 12.30
C VAL A 209 -6.82 -3.60 13.76
N ILE A 210 -7.13 -4.53 14.65
CA ILE A 210 -6.89 -4.41 16.09
C ILE A 210 -5.98 -5.54 16.52
N VAL A 211 -5.06 -5.26 17.44
CA VAL A 211 -4.11 -6.22 17.99
C VAL A 211 -4.15 -6.17 19.51
N ASN A 212 -4.18 -7.35 20.13
CA ASN A 212 -3.96 -7.55 21.55
C ASN A 212 -4.79 -6.63 22.48
N GLU A 213 -6.02 -6.29 22.08
CA GLU A 213 -6.91 -5.35 22.77
C GLU A 213 -7.29 -5.81 24.18
N ASP A 214 -7.43 -7.13 24.37
CA ASP A 214 -7.84 -7.73 25.64
C ASP A 214 -6.65 -8.05 26.59
N SER A 215 -5.44 -7.64 26.24
CA SER A 215 -4.25 -7.94 27.04
C SER A 215 -4.25 -7.17 28.36
N ALA A 216 -3.92 -7.87 29.45
CA ALA A 216 -3.67 -7.24 30.75
C ALA A 216 -2.28 -6.57 30.83
N SER A 217 -1.37 -6.87 29.90
CA SER A 217 -0.03 -6.27 29.84
C SER A 217 -0.07 -4.92 29.14
N ASP A 218 0.63 -3.94 29.68
CA ASP A 218 0.85 -2.62 29.10
C ASP A 218 2.21 -2.46 28.41
N SER A 219 3.06 -3.49 28.49
CA SER A 219 4.46 -3.44 28.03
C SER A 219 4.66 -3.87 26.58
N TRP A 220 3.60 -4.34 25.91
CA TRP A 220 3.68 -4.82 24.54
C TRP A 220 3.62 -3.68 23.51
N SER A 221 4.35 -3.87 22.42
CA SER A 221 4.26 -3.03 21.23
C SER A 221 4.62 -3.81 19.97
N CYS A 222 3.98 -3.49 18.85
CA CYS A 222 4.37 -3.99 17.54
C CYS A 222 4.39 -2.90 16.48
N GLN A 223 5.28 -3.06 15.51
CA GLN A 223 5.26 -2.36 14.24
C GLN A 223 4.74 -3.32 13.18
N VAL A 224 3.68 -2.93 12.50
CA VAL A 224 3.00 -3.77 11.50
C VAL A 224 2.82 -2.96 10.23
N TYR A 225 3.08 -3.57 9.10
CA TYR A 225 2.51 -3.12 7.84
C TYR A 225 1.18 -3.84 7.65
N PHE A 226 0.13 -3.06 7.40
CA PHE A 226 -1.15 -3.61 7.04
C PHE A 226 -1.63 -3.04 5.71
N GLU A 227 -2.36 -3.88 5.00
CA GLU A 227 -2.99 -3.54 3.74
C GLU A 227 -4.41 -4.10 3.75
N ILE A 228 -5.38 -3.24 3.44
CA ILE A 228 -6.79 -3.60 3.30
C ILE A 228 -7.16 -3.44 1.83
N ARG A 229 -7.62 -4.52 1.21
CA ARG A 229 -8.09 -4.59 -0.18
C ARG A 229 -9.58 -4.91 -0.22
N LEU A 230 -10.36 -4.09 -0.89
CA LEU A 230 -11.72 -4.43 -1.31
C LEU A 230 -11.65 -5.11 -2.67
N LEU A 231 -12.01 -6.39 -2.73
CA LEU A 231 -11.90 -7.16 -3.97
C LEU A 231 -13.09 -6.89 -4.89
N PHE A 232 -12.79 -6.73 -6.16
CA PHE A 232 -13.78 -6.73 -7.22
C PHE A 232 -14.40 -8.13 -7.35
N GLN A 233 -15.72 -8.23 -7.45
CA GLN A 233 -16.47 -9.49 -7.41
C GLN A 233 -17.22 -9.81 -8.71
N LYS A 234 -17.25 -8.90 -9.68
CA LYS A 234 -17.86 -9.17 -10.98
C LYS A 234 -16.86 -9.97 -11.83
N LEU A 235 -17.31 -11.10 -12.37
CA LEU A 235 -16.60 -11.79 -13.45
C LEU A 235 -16.77 -10.90 -14.68
N ILE A 236 -15.74 -10.17 -15.13
CA ILE A 236 -15.40 -9.85 -16.54
C ILE A 236 -14.31 -8.76 -16.56
N SER A 237 -13.13 -9.15 -17.09
CA SER A 237 -11.99 -8.36 -17.59
C SER A 237 -10.71 -8.29 -16.74
N ASP A 238 -9.55 -8.29 -17.41
CA ASP A 238 -8.21 -8.19 -16.83
C ASP A 238 -7.88 -6.80 -16.25
N ASP A 239 -8.84 -5.85 -16.26
CA ASP A 239 -8.62 -4.45 -15.85
C ASP A 239 -9.16 -4.12 -14.44
N ASP A 240 -9.73 -5.10 -13.73
CA ASP A 240 -10.35 -4.89 -12.42
C ASP A 240 -9.33 -4.99 -11.27
N ALA A 241 -9.12 -3.89 -10.56
CA ALA A 241 -8.26 -3.87 -9.38
C ALA A 241 -9.01 -3.66 -8.08
N PRO A 242 -8.47 -4.23 -6.98
CA PRO A 242 -8.98 -3.92 -5.67
C PRO A 242 -8.78 -2.43 -5.35
N ILE A 243 -9.74 -1.83 -4.64
CA ILE A 243 -9.46 -0.62 -3.89
C ILE A 243 -8.57 -1.03 -2.73
N MET A 244 -7.41 -0.39 -2.61
CA MET A 244 -6.38 -0.78 -1.67
C MET A 244 -5.89 0.42 -0.88
N HIS A 245 -5.82 0.25 0.43
CA HIS A 245 -5.14 1.18 1.30
C HIS A 245 -4.14 0.42 2.16
N SER A 246 -2.94 0.95 2.29
CA SER A 246 -1.88 0.33 3.09
C SER A 246 -1.07 1.36 3.84
N ARG A 247 -0.57 0.98 5.01
CA ARG A 247 0.39 1.79 5.77
C ARG A 247 1.11 0.95 6.80
N GLU A 248 2.21 1.51 7.27
CA GLU A 248 2.81 1.07 8.52
C GLU A 248 2.06 1.68 9.71
N ALA A 249 1.95 0.93 10.79
CA ALA A 249 1.46 1.42 12.07
C ALA A 249 2.31 0.88 13.22
N LYS A 250 2.53 1.73 14.22
CA LYS A 250 3.05 1.34 15.53
C LYS A 250 1.85 1.21 16.47
N LEU A 251 1.67 0.02 17.02
CA LEU A 251 0.58 -0.35 17.92
C LEU A 251 1.16 -0.76 19.26
N SER A 252 0.43 -0.48 20.33
CA SER A 252 0.83 -0.74 21.71
C SER A 252 -0.42 -0.87 22.59
N ALA A 253 -0.24 -1.20 23.86
CA ALA A 253 -1.34 -1.25 24.82
C ALA A 253 -2.15 0.06 24.91
N SER A 254 -1.52 1.21 24.64
CA SER A 254 -2.18 2.53 24.59
C SER A 254 -2.84 2.86 23.25
N CYS A 255 -2.53 2.14 22.17
CA CYS A 255 -3.08 2.33 20.84
C CYS A 255 -3.15 0.96 20.14
N THR A 256 -4.25 0.25 20.36
CA THR A 256 -4.40 -1.16 19.97
C THR A 256 -4.88 -1.37 18.54
N HIS A 257 -5.21 -0.30 17.83
CA HIS A 257 -5.85 -0.40 16.52
C HIS A 257 -5.34 0.62 15.52
N THR A 258 -5.51 0.26 14.25
CA THR A 258 -5.21 1.12 13.10
C THR A 258 -6.19 0.75 11.99
N GLY A 259 -6.77 1.75 11.32
CA GLY A 259 -7.69 1.48 10.20
C GLY A 259 -7.92 2.64 9.25
N ILE A 260 -8.72 2.39 8.22
CA ILE A 260 -9.07 3.38 7.21
C ILE A 260 -10.52 3.80 7.44
N VAL A 261 -10.69 5.08 7.77
CA VAL A 261 -11.99 5.70 8.05
C VAL A 261 -12.76 5.94 6.75
N LYS A 262 -12.17 6.72 5.85
CA LYS A 262 -12.72 6.96 4.51
C LYS A 262 -12.21 5.88 3.55
N PHE A 263 -12.60 4.62 3.73
CA PHE A 263 -12.06 3.53 2.89
C PHE A 263 -12.70 3.51 1.50
N ILE A 264 -14.03 3.53 1.44
CA ILE A 264 -14.83 3.74 0.23
C ILE A 264 -16.19 4.30 0.65
N GLU A 265 -16.74 5.23 -0.13
CA GLU A 265 -18.07 5.78 0.15
C GLU A 265 -19.13 4.67 -0.03
N MET A 266 -20.13 4.62 0.85
CA MET A 266 -21.17 3.60 0.79
C MET A 266 -21.99 3.71 -0.49
N SER A 267 -22.21 4.92 -1.03
CA SER A 267 -22.92 5.11 -2.31
C SER A 267 -22.17 4.43 -3.47
N GLU A 268 -20.84 4.57 -3.53
CA GLU A 268 -19.96 3.93 -4.50
C GLU A 268 -19.90 2.41 -4.28
N LEU A 269 -19.74 1.97 -3.03
CA LEU A 269 -19.67 0.54 -2.70
C LEU A 269 -20.95 -0.22 -3.06
N LEU A 270 -22.10 0.40 -2.82
CA LEU A 270 -23.40 -0.21 -3.02
C LEU A 270 -23.90 -0.13 -4.47
N ASP A 271 -23.25 0.65 -5.36
CA ASP A 271 -23.57 0.63 -6.79
C ASP A 271 -23.00 -0.65 -7.43
N PRO A 272 -23.87 -1.59 -7.89
CA PRO A 272 -23.41 -2.83 -8.51
C PRO A 272 -22.58 -2.62 -9.78
N LYS A 273 -22.66 -1.45 -10.42
CA LYS A 273 -21.85 -1.11 -11.60
C LYS A 273 -20.36 -1.02 -11.27
N ASN A 274 -20.03 -0.63 -10.03
CA ASN A 274 -18.66 -0.55 -9.54
C ASN A 274 -18.07 -1.93 -9.22
N GLY A 275 -18.89 -2.99 -9.23
CA GLY A 275 -18.45 -4.39 -9.24
C GLY A 275 -17.84 -4.93 -7.96
N TYR A 276 -17.76 -4.14 -6.88
CA TYR A 276 -17.26 -4.56 -5.58
C TYR A 276 -18.29 -5.31 -4.72
N ILE A 277 -19.59 -5.15 -5.00
CA ILE A 277 -20.69 -5.79 -4.27
C ILE A 277 -21.31 -6.94 -5.09
N LEU A 278 -21.58 -8.06 -4.42
CA LEU A 278 -22.30 -9.20 -4.99
C LEU A 278 -23.19 -9.84 -3.91
N ASN A 279 -24.47 -10.03 -4.19
CA ASN A 279 -25.45 -10.61 -3.26
C ASN A 279 -25.42 -9.93 -1.88
N ASP A 280 -25.49 -8.60 -1.87
CA ASP A 280 -25.40 -7.74 -0.69
C ASP A 280 -24.18 -8.05 0.21
N SER A 281 -23.06 -8.40 -0.41
CA SER A 281 -21.84 -8.72 0.32
C SER A 281 -20.59 -8.25 -0.40
N VAL A 282 -19.55 -7.97 0.39
CA VAL A 282 -18.24 -7.53 -0.09
C VAL A 282 -17.16 -8.51 0.36
N ILE A 283 -16.02 -8.53 -0.32
CA ILE A 283 -14.86 -9.30 0.11
C ILE A 283 -13.74 -8.33 0.46
N LEU A 284 -13.40 -8.28 1.74
CA LEU A 284 -12.22 -7.60 2.26
C LEU A 284 -11.09 -8.61 2.35
N LYS A 285 -9.91 -8.24 1.85
CA LYS A 285 -8.67 -9.01 2.01
C LYS A 285 -7.67 -8.15 2.78
N ILE A 286 -7.23 -8.64 3.92
CA ILE A 286 -6.34 -7.95 4.83
C ILE A 286 -5.01 -8.69 4.79
N HIS A 287 -3.94 -8.00 4.41
CA HIS A 287 -2.58 -8.53 4.44
C HIS A 287 -1.81 -7.82 5.54
N LEU A 288 -1.19 -8.61 6.41
CA LEU A 288 -0.47 -8.16 7.59
C LEU A 288 0.95 -8.68 7.51
N ILE A 289 1.92 -7.80 7.73
CA ILE A 289 3.33 -8.13 7.84
C ILE A 289 3.84 -7.54 9.14
N LEU A 290 4.25 -8.40 10.06
CA LEU A 290 4.79 -7.98 11.34
C LEU A 290 6.27 -7.61 11.16
N LEU A 291 6.59 -6.34 11.41
CA LEU A 291 7.93 -5.78 11.21
C LEU A 291 8.75 -5.85 12.49
N LYS A 292 8.14 -5.57 13.64
CA LYS A 292 8.80 -5.59 14.96
C LYS A 292 7.82 -5.93 16.06
N THR A 293 8.27 -6.65 17.08
CA THR A 293 7.51 -6.93 18.31
C THR A 293 8.40 -6.77 19.54
N ASN A 294 7.83 -6.24 20.62
CA ASN A 294 8.43 -6.20 21.95
C ASN A 294 7.36 -6.48 23.00
N GLY A 295 7.71 -7.19 24.08
CA GLY A 295 6.90 -7.28 25.29
C GLY A 295 5.57 -8.04 25.17
N PHE A 296 5.43 -8.92 24.17
CA PHE A 296 4.33 -9.89 24.09
C PHE A 296 4.60 -11.12 24.97
#